data_AF-A0A948VP20-F1
#
_entry.id   AF-A0A948VP20-F1
#
_cell.length_a   1.000
_cell.length_b   1.000
_cell.length_c   1.000
_cell.angle_alpha   90.00
_cell.angle_beta   90.00
_cell.angle_gamma   90.00
#
_symmetry.space_group_name_H-M   'P 1'
#
loop_
_entity.id
_entity.type
_entity.pdbx_description
1 polymer ?
#
loop_
_entity_poly.entity_id
_entity_poly.type
_entity_poly.pdbx_seq_one_letter_code
_entity_poly.pdbx_strand_id
1 'polypeptide(L)'
;MRKMKKLSKGFTMIELLIVIAVLGVLAVAVLSAINPIEQINRGKDTGSRSDTEQLVSAIERYYASMGYYPWRPSPTGGDSDAQAWLRLIAYTTWKEQDSNVDVLSKLDGTLVGTTTGEVKNSFTTRISSSGYNFLWVYNGGAAGGSTYVCFRGLSAQFQLEAKNRCTGTVGSIPTDLVEVNVCGNGDQGITVDGKTGQYLTCLP
;
A
#
# COMPACT_ATOMS: atom_id res chain seq x y z
N MET A 1 -62.38 -9.83 37.37
CA MET A 1 -61.14 -9.64 36.57
C MET A 1 -61.49 -9.67 35.08
N ARG A 2 -61.33 -8.55 34.35
CA ARG A 2 -61.69 -8.43 32.93
C ARG A 2 -60.46 -8.79 32.08
N LYS A 3 -60.47 -9.95 31.43
CA LYS A 3 -59.37 -10.39 30.54
C LYS A 3 -59.33 -9.49 29.29
N MET A 4 -58.27 -8.71 29.13
CA MET A 4 -57.99 -7.97 27.90
C MET A 4 -57.57 -8.97 26.80
N LYS A 5 -58.39 -9.09 25.75
CA LYS A 5 -58.01 -9.83 24.53
C LYS A 5 -56.99 -8.98 23.76
N LYS A 6 -55.74 -9.43 23.67
CA LYS A 6 -54.75 -8.84 22.75
C LYS A 6 -55.17 -9.15 21.31
N LEU A 7 -55.52 -8.11 20.55
CA LEU A 7 -55.73 -8.21 19.11
C LEU A 7 -54.36 -8.34 18.43
N SER A 8 -54.00 -9.56 18.05
CA SER A 8 -52.91 -9.82 17.13
C SER A 8 -53.33 -9.35 15.73
N LYS A 9 -52.80 -8.23 15.25
CA LYS A 9 -52.91 -7.83 13.85
C LYS A 9 -51.78 -8.53 13.09
N GLY A 10 -52.13 -9.49 12.25
CA GLY A 10 -51.19 -10.12 11.31
C GLY A 10 -50.88 -9.17 10.15
N PHE A 11 -49.65 -9.23 9.66
CA PHE A 11 -49.22 -8.52 8.45
C PHE A 11 -49.93 -9.12 7.23
N THR A 12 -50.45 -8.29 6.32
CA THR A 12 -51.05 -8.80 5.09
C THR A 12 -49.97 -9.15 4.06
N MET A 13 -50.24 -10.13 3.19
CA MET A 13 -49.28 -10.49 2.14
C MET A 13 -49.02 -9.33 1.16
N ILE A 14 -50.02 -8.48 0.92
CA ILE A 14 -49.89 -7.33 0.01
C ILE A 14 -48.99 -6.24 0.61
N GLU A 15 -49.06 -6.00 1.91
CA GLU A 15 -48.16 -5.05 2.58
C GLU A 15 -46.71 -5.52 2.46
N LEU A 16 -46.43 -6.82 2.60
CA LEU A 16 -45.07 -7.35 2.44
C LEU A 16 -44.58 -7.23 1.00
N LEU A 17 -45.46 -7.45 0.01
CA LEU A 17 -45.13 -7.36 -1.40
C LEU A 17 -44.75 -5.93 -1.82
N ILE A 18 -45.51 -4.93 -1.39
CA ILE A 18 -45.21 -3.52 -1.70
C ILE A 18 -43.88 -3.12 -1.06
N VAL A 19 -43.59 -3.56 0.16
CA VAL A 19 -42.33 -3.23 0.85
C VAL A 19 -41.12 -3.78 0.10
N ILE A 20 -41.13 -5.05 -0.32
CA ILE A 20 -40.00 -5.61 -1.08
C ILE A 20 -39.84 -4.95 -2.45
N ALA A 21 -40.95 -4.54 -3.09
CA ALA A 21 -40.92 -3.82 -4.36
C ALA A 21 -40.27 -2.43 -4.20
N VAL A 22 -40.65 -1.68 -3.16
CA VAL A 22 -40.05 -0.38 -2.85
C VAL A 22 -38.58 -0.52 -2.44
N LEU A 23 -38.24 -1.51 -1.61
CA LEU A 23 -36.86 -1.79 -1.23
C LEU A 23 -35.99 -2.15 -2.45
N GLY A 24 -36.53 -2.89 -3.41
CA GLY A 24 -35.84 -3.22 -4.65
C GLY A 24 -35.48 -1.98 -5.48
N VAL A 25 -36.43 -1.06 -5.67
CA VAL A 25 -36.20 0.18 -6.44
C VAL A 25 -35.20 1.09 -5.73
N LEU A 26 -35.32 1.26 -4.40
CA LEU A 26 -34.40 2.09 -3.62
C LEU A 26 -32.98 1.52 -3.62
N ALA A 27 -32.83 0.20 -3.53
CA ALA A 27 -31.51 -0.45 -3.55
C ALA A 27 -30.74 -0.17 -4.85
N VAL A 28 -31.41 -0.25 -6.00
CA VAL A 28 -30.77 0.04 -7.30
C VAL A 28 -30.39 1.52 -7.40
N ALA A 29 -31.27 2.44 -6.96
CA ALA A 29 -30.97 3.87 -6.98
C ALA A 29 -29.73 4.23 -6.13
N VAL A 30 -29.60 3.64 -4.93
CA VAL A 30 -28.45 3.86 -4.04
C VAL A 30 -27.15 3.30 -4.63
N LEU A 31 -27.19 2.08 -5.16
CA LEU A 31 -26.02 1.45 -5.79
C LEU A 31 -25.58 2.16 -7.08
N SER A 32 -26.50 2.84 -7.76
CA SER A 32 -26.14 3.69 -8.91
C SER A 32 -25.49 5.00 -8.50
N ALA A 33 -25.81 5.53 -7.31
CA ALA A 33 -25.29 6.80 -6.82
C ALA A 33 -23.91 6.65 -6.17
N ILE A 34 -23.65 5.51 -5.53
CA ILE A 34 -22.37 5.20 -4.89
C ILE A 34 -21.57 4.32 -5.85
N ASN A 35 -20.32 4.66 -6.14
CA ASN A 35 -19.40 3.74 -6.82
C ASN A 35 -18.70 2.87 -5.74
N PRO A 36 -19.22 1.67 -5.41
CA PRO A 36 -18.69 0.86 -4.31
C PRO A 36 -17.26 0.38 -4.59
N ILE A 37 -16.92 0.16 -5.85
CA ILE A 37 -15.58 -0.30 -6.27
C ILE A 37 -14.55 0.78 -5.93
N GLU A 38 -14.86 2.04 -6.25
CA GLU A 38 -13.99 3.17 -5.93
C GLU A 38 -13.82 3.34 -4.41
N GLN A 39 -14.86 3.15 -3.60
CA GLN A 39 -14.73 3.22 -2.14
C GLN A 39 -13.86 2.10 -1.58
N ILE A 40 -14.02 0.86 -2.07
CA ILE A 40 -13.17 -0.27 -1.70
C ILE A 40 -11.72 0.01 -2.07
N ASN A 41 -11.47 0.54 -3.26
CA ASN A 41 -10.12 0.89 -3.71
C ASN A 41 -9.49 1.97 -2.83
N ARG A 42 -10.25 3.01 -2.43
CA ARG A 42 -9.76 4.02 -1.47
C ARG A 42 -9.39 3.42 -0.12
N GLY A 43 -10.18 2.48 0.37
CA GLY A 43 -9.86 1.73 1.60
C GLY A 43 -8.56 0.94 1.46
N LYS A 44 -8.36 0.25 0.33
CA LYS A 44 -7.12 -0.47 0.02
C LYS A 44 -5.92 0.46 -0.07
N ASP A 45 -6.05 1.59 -0.77
CA ASP A 45 -4.98 2.58 -0.92
C ASP A 45 -4.57 3.20 0.42
N THR A 46 -5.54 3.46 1.29
CA THR A 46 -5.26 3.92 2.66
C THR A 46 -4.47 2.88 3.45
N GLY A 47 -4.83 1.60 3.30
CA GLY A 47 -4.04 0.49 3.84
C GLY A 47 -2.63 0.43 3.26
N SER A 48 -2.48 0.56 1.94
CA SER A 48 -1.18 0.58 1.28
C SER A 48 -0.30 1.74 1.73
N ARG A 49 -0.87 2.91 1.93
CA ARG A 49 -0.18 4.07 2.51
C ARG A 49 0.33 3.77 3.92
N SER A 50 -0.53 3.26 4.81
CA SER A 50 -0.14 2.89 6.17
C SER A 50 0.96 1.82 6.19
N ASP A 51 0.85 0.82 5.31
CA ASP A 51 1.84 -0.26 5.20
C ASP A 51 3.17 0.26 4.63
N THR A 52 3.12 1.24 3.72
CA THR A 52 4.29 1.95 3.20
C THR A 52 5.01 2.70 4.32
N GLU A 53 4.28 3.52 5.10
CA GLU A 53 4.82 4.26 6.25
C GLU A 53 5.42 3.31 7.30
N GLN A 54 4.74 2.18 7.56
CA GLN A 54 5.23 1.17 8.49
C GLN A 54 6.51 0.50 8.00
N LEU A 55 6.61 0.18 6.71
CA LEU A 55 7.79 -0.44 6.11
C LEU A 55 8.99 0.51 6.12
N VAL A 56 8.80 1.78 5.70
CA VAL A 56 9.88 2.78 5.75
C VAL A 56 10.36 2.97 7.19
N SER A 57 9.43 3.16 8.13
CA SER A 57 9.79 3.30 9.54
C SER A 57 10.56 2.10 10.08
N ALA A 58 10.25 0.88 9.59
CA ALA A 58 10.99 -0.33 9.97
C ALA A 58 12.42 -0.32 9.41
N ILE A 59 12.60 0.10 8.16
CA ILE A 59 13.91 0.22 7.53
C ILE A 59 14.76 1.25 8.29
N GLU A 60 14.20 2.41 8.62
CA GLU A 60 14.92 3.48 9.31
C GLU A 60 15.27 3.09 10.75
N ARG A 61 14.38 2.38 11.46
CA ARG A 61 14.72 1.83 12.79
C ARG A 61 15.81 0.75 12.72
N TYR A 62 15.80 -0.09 11.69
CA TYR A 62 16.88 -1.05 11.45
C TYR A 62 18.20 -0.32 11.24
N TYR A 63 18.22 0.71 10.38
CA TYR A 63 19.41 1.53 10.15
C TYR A 63 19.90 2.20 11.43
N ALA A 64 19.00 2.78 12.23
CA ALA A 64 19.35 3.41 13.49
C ALA A 64 19.95 2.43 14.51
N SER A 65 19.54 1.15 14.47
CA SER A 65 20.03 0.12 15.38
C SER A 65 21.33 -0.54 14.92
N MET A 66 21.48 -0.75 13.62
CA MET A 66 22.58 -1.53 13.04
C MET A 66 23.67 -0.66 12.42
N GLY A 67 23.37 0.59 12.07
CA GLY A 67 24.28 1.52 11.39
C GLY A 67 24.42 1.30 9.88
N TYR A 68 23.58 0.44 9.29
CA TYR A 68 23.52 0.14 7.87
C TYR A 68 22.12 -0.33 7.48
N TYR A 69 21.78 -0.22 6.20
CA TYR A 69 20.45 -0.59 5.70
C TYR A 69 20.21 -2.11 5.67
N PRO A 70 18.95 -2.56 5.77
CA PRO A 70 18.65 -3.98 5.89
C PRO A 70 18.95 -4.80 4.63
N TRP A 71 19.13 -4.17 3.47
CA TRP A 71 19.63 -4.81 2.24
C TRP A 71 21.15 -4.91 2.15
N ARG A 72 21.89 -4.41 3.14
CA ARG A 72 23.32 -4.64 3.24
C ARG A 72 23.58 -5.83 4.16
N PRO A 73 24.54 -6.72 3.81
CA PRO A 73 24.90 -7.86 4.65
C PRO A 73 25.73 -7.44 5.87
N SER A 74 26.45 -6.31 5.79
CA SER A 74 27.37 -5.87 6.82
C SER A 74 27.56 -4.33 6.84
N PRO A 75 28.05 -3.75 7.95
CA PRO A 75 28.42 -2.34 8.02
C PRO A 75 29.71 -2.01 7.25
N THR A 76 30.45 -3.02 6.80
CA THR A 76 31.79 -2.85 6.21
C THR A 76 31.76 -2.12 4.87
N GLY A 77 32.80 -1.33 4.60
CA GLY A 77 32.91 -0.54 3.38
C GLY A 77 33.06 -1.43 2.13
N GLY A 78 32.17 -1.24 1.15
CA GLY A 78 32.14 -1.98 -0.12
C GLY A 78 30.71 -2.19 -0.63
N ASP A 79 29.78 -2.37 0.30
CA ASP A 79 28.35 -2.51 0.00
C ASP A 79 27.70 -1.13 -0.20
N SER A 80 26.80 -1.04 -1.18
CA SER A 80 26.10 0.20 -1.53
C SER A 80 24.84 0.37 -0.68
N ASP A 81 24.58 1.60 -0.24
CA ASP A 81 23.28 1.96 0.36
C ASP A 81 22.18 2.08 -0.72
N ALA A 82 22.55 2.02 -1.99
CA ALA A 82 21.62 2.09 -3.10
C ALA A 82 20.71 0.85 -3.14
N GLN A 83 19.41 1.09 -3.18
CA GLN A 83 18.38 0.09 -3.41
C GLN A 83 17.68 0.43 -4.72
N ALA A 84 17.84 -0.43 -5.72
CA ALA A 84 17.14 -0.30 -6.99
C ALA A 84 15.61 -0.43 -6.79
N TRP A 85 14.85 0.06 -7.77
CA TRP A 85 13.38 -0.01 -7.83
C TRP A 85 12.90 -1.46 -7.83
N LEU A 86 12.78 -2.05 -6.64
CA LEU A 86 12.43 -3.45 -6.47
C LEU A 86 10.95 -3.56 -6.17
N ARG A 87 10.23 -4.31 -6.99
CA ARG A 87 8.82 -4.66 -6.74
C ARG A 87 8.75 -5.82 -5.76
N LEU A 88 8.10 -5.59 -4.62
CA LEU A 88 7.88 -6.62 -3.61
C LEU A 88 6.72 -7.54 -4.03
N ILE A 89 7.04 -8.71 -4.58
CA ILE A 89 6.05 -9.68 -5.09
C ILE A 89 6.09 -11.04 -4.40
N ALA A 90 7.14 -11.29 -3.61
CA ALA A 90 7.28 -12.44 -2.74
C ALA A 90 8.29 -12.12 -1.65
N TYR A 91 8.19 -12.81 -0.52
CA TYR A 91 9.11 -12.66 0.60
C TYR A 91 10.59 -12.77 0.19
N THR A 92 10.89 -13.64 -0.78
CA THR A 92 12.23 -13.94 -1.25
C THR A 92 12.74 -13.04 -2.38
N THR A 93 11.96 -12.04 -2.80
CA THR A 93 12.36 -11.15 -3.92
C THR A 93 13.31 -10.04 -3.51
N TRP A 94 13.30 -9.65 -2.24
CA TRP A 94 14.18 -8.64 -1.70
C TRP A 94 15.27 -9.29 -0.87
N LYS A 95 16.46 -9.36 -1.44
CA LYS A 95 17.63 -9.97 -0.81
C LYS A 95 18.70 -8.94 -0.52
N GLU A 96 19.55 -9.26 0.45
CA GLU A 96 20.77 -8.50 0.69
C GLU A 96 21.70 -8.48 -0.53
N GLN A 97 22.53 -7.45 -0.60
CA GLN A 97 23.65 -7.39 -1.51
C GLN A 97 24.63 -8.55 -1.19
N ASP A 98 25.00 -9.32 -2.21
CA ASP A 98 26.00 -10.38 -2.15
C ASP A 98 25.75 -11.49 -1.11
N SER A 99 24.52 -11.61 -0.60
CA SER A 99 24.07 -12.65 0.32
C SER A 99 22.67 -13.15 -0.04
N ASN A 100 22.39 -14.43 0.19
CA ASN A 100 21.08 -15.04 -0.16
C ASN A 100 20.04 -14.89 0.98
N VAL A 101 20.12 -13.79 1.72
CA VAL A 101 19.27 -13.51 2.88
C VAL A 101 18.15 -12.56 2.50
N ASP A 102 16.92 -12.90 2.88
CA ASP A 102 15.74 -12.08 2.59
C ASP A 102 15.68 -10.87 3.54
N VAL A 103 15.57 -9.67 2.99
CA VAL A 103 15.54 -8.41 3.75
C VAL A 103 14.33 -8.36 4.69
N LEU A 104 13.18 -8.85 4.24
CA LEU A 104 11.98 -8.91 5.09
C LEU A 104 12.18 -9.82 6.31
N SER A 105 12.97 -10.89 6.18
CA SER A 105 13.29 -11.79 7.30
C SER A 105 14.16 -11.13 8.37
N LYS A 106 14.93 -10.11 7.97
CA LYS A 106 15.72 -9.30 8.90
C LYS A 106 14.86 -8.31 9.65
N LEU A 107 13.94 -7.67 8.92
CA LEU A 107 13.02 -6.70 9.49
C LEU A 107 12.01 -7.35 10.43
N ASP A 108 11.55 -8.57 10.15
CA ASP A 108 10.52 -9.22 10.96
C ASP A 108 11.02 -10.16 12.06
N GLY A 109 12.33 -10.35 12.17
CA GLY A 109 12.92 -11.18 13.22
C GLY A 109 12.87 -12.69 12.96
N THR A 110 12.42 -13.13 11.78
CA THR A 110 12.30 -14.58 11.46
C THR A 110 13.66 -15.22 11.26
N LEU A 111 14.65 -14.48 10.79
CA LEU A 111 16.03 -14.95 10.71
C LEU A 111 16.70 -14.88 12.09
N VAL A 112 17.49 -15.89 12.46
CA VAL A 112 18.16 -15.94 13.76
C VAL A 112 19.57 -15.37 13.64
N GLY A 113 19.91 -14.36 14.45
CA GLY A 113 21.29 -13.86 14.61
C GLY A 113 21.66 -12.55 13.89
N THR A 114 20.79 -11.99 13.06
CA THR A 114 21.04 -10.75 12.27
C THR A 114 19.85 -9.77 12.27
N THR A 115 18.94 -9.91 13.24
CA THR A 115 17.61 -9.29 13.18
C THR A 115 17.32 -8.39 14.36
N THR A 116 16.48 -7.39 14.14
CA THR A 116 16.04 -6.45 15.18
C THR A 116 14.54 -6.56 15.48
N GLY A 117 13.76 -7.25 14.63
CA GLY A 117 12.33 -7.46 14.86
C GLY A 117 11.50 -6.17 14.80
N GLU A 118 11.82 -5.27 13.85
CA GLU A 118 11.16 -3.97 13.68
C GLU A 118 9.69 -4.05 13.30
N VAL A 119 9.29 -5.17 12.71
CA VAL A 119 7.91 -5.45 12.28
C VAL A 119 7.54 -6.89 12.61
N LYS A 120 6.25 -7.20 12.56
CA LYS A 120 5.77 -8.58 12.76
C LYS A 120 5.88 -9.37 11.45
N ASN A 121 6.17 -10.67 11.54
CA ASN A 121 6.16 -11.56 10.37
C ASN A 121 4.79 -11.56 9.64
N SER A 122 3.68 -11.39 10.38
CA SER A 122 2.35 -11.28 9.75
C SER A 122 2.19 -10.05 8.86
N PHE A 123 2.95 -8.98 9.13
CA PHE A 123 3.00 -7.79 8.29
C PHE A 123 3.78 -8.08 7.00
N THR A 124 5.01 -8.60 7.11
CA THR A 124 5.88 -8.92 5.96
C THR A 124 5.27 -9.99 5.05
N THR A 125 4.60 -10.99 5.62
CA THR A 125 3.84 -12.00 4.86
C THR A 125 2.67 -11.38 4.09
N ARG A 126 1.97 -10.39 4.67
CA ARG A 126 0.87 -9.71 3.98
C ARG A 126 1.37 -8.85 2.82
N ILE A 127 2.33 -7.97 3.06
CA ILE A 127 2.80 -7.00 2.04
C ILE A 127 3.55 -7.67 0.89
N SER A 128 4.07 -8.88 1.11
CA SER A 128 4.77 -9.67 0.09
C SER A 128 3.86 -10.65 -0.66
N SER A 129 2.57 -10.71 -0.33
CA SER A 129 1.60 -11.59 -0.98
C SER A 129 1.32 -11.14 -2.43
N SER A 130 1.17 -12.10 -3.35
CA SER A 130 0.87 -11.83 -4.76
C SER A 130 -0.45 -11.10 -5.01
N GLY A 131 -1.39 -11.15 -4.06
CA GLY A 131 -2.67 -10.43 -4.13
C GLY A 131 -2.66 -9.05 -3.46
N TYR A 132 -1.54 -8.66 -2.86
CA TYR A 132 -1.39 -7.37 -2.21
C TYR A 132 -1.13 -6.25 -3.24
N ASN A 133 -1.41 -5.00 -2.86
CA ASN A 133 -1.05 -3.86 -3.70
C ASN A 133 0.46 -3.67 -3.64
N PHE A 134 1.15 -4.02 -4.73
CA PHE A 134 2.61 -4.09 -4.74
C PHE A 134 3.27 -2.80 -4.24
N LEU A 135 4.31 -3.00 -3.44
CA LEU A 135 5.18 -1.93 -2.97
C LEU A 135 6.49 -1.97 -3.75
N TRP A 136 7.06 -0.79 -4.00
CA TRP A 136 8.38 -0.63 -4.56
C TRP A 136 9.28 0.04 -3.54
N VAL A 137 10.48 -0.49 -3.32
CA VAL A 137 11.46 0.13 -2.43
C VAL A 137 12.55 0.77 -3.29
N TYR A 138 12.99 1.96 -2.91
CA TYR A 138 14.05 2.70 -3.58
C TYR A 138 14.91 3.49 -2.57
N ASN A 139 16.22 3.48 -2.76
CA ASN A 139 17.16 4.37 -2.10
C ASN A 139 18.27 4.71 -3.10
N GLY A 140 18.60 5.99 -3.25
CA GLY A 140 19.61 6.45 -4.21
C GLY A 140 21.06 6.14 -3.81
N GLY A 141 21.31 5.75 -2.56
CA GLY A 141 22.63 5.43 -2.02
C GLY A 141 23.54 6.63 -1.77
N ALA A 142 23.06 7.85 -2.01
CA ALA A 142 23.78 9.06 -1.67
C ALA A 142 23.76 9.28 -0.15
N ALA A 143 24.86 9.76 0.42
CA ALA A 143 24.91 10.13 1.82
C ALA A 143 23.85 11.20 2.14
N GLY A 144 22.96 10.92 3.09
CA GLY A 144 21.84 11.78 3.45
C GLY A 144 20.62 11.70 2.51
N GLY A 145 20.62 10.76 1.54
CA GLY A 145 19.44 10.46 0.74
C GLY A 145 18.38 9.68 1.53
N SER A 146 17.12 9.83 1.14
CA SER A 146 15.99 9.17 1.82
C SER A 146 15.70 7.78 1.24
N THR A 147 15.19 6.88 2.08
CA THR A 147 14.60 5.63 1.61
C THR A 147 13.14 5.86 1.29
N TYR A 148 12.71 5.48 0.09
CA TYR A 148 11.32 5.58 -0.33
C TYR A 148 10.69 4.20 -0.45
N VAL A 149 9.45 4.09 0.03
CA VAL A 149 8.55 3.02 -0.39
C VAL A 149 7.40 3.65 -1.17
N CYS A 150 7.10 3.05 -2.31
CA CYS A 150 6.12 3.54 -3.26
C CYS A 150 5.04 2.51 -3.53
N PHE A 151 3.84 2.96 -3.88
CA PHE A 151 2.77 2.10 -4.36
C PHE A 151 1.95 2.81 -5.45
N ARG A 152 1.22 2.03 -6.23
CA ARG A 152 0.26 2.56 -7.20
C ARG A 152 -1.12 2.67 -6.55
N GLY A 153 -1.73 3.85 -6.64
CA GLY A 153 -3.14 4.03 -6.23
C GLY A 153 -4.10 3.23 -7.11
N LEU A 154 -5.05 2.53 -6.49
CA LEU A 154 -6.13 1.81 -7.15
C LEU A 154 -7.38 2.70 -7.36
N SER A 155 -7.55 3.70 -6.50
CA SER A 155 -8.64 4.68 -6.58
C SER A 155 -8.26 5.87 -7.43
N ALA A 156 -9.27 6.49 -8.06
CA ALA A 156 -9.07 7.70 -8.86
C ALA A 156 -8.48 8.85 -8.03
N GLN A 157 -8.82 8.92 -6.74
CA GLN A 157 -8.31 9.96 -5.84
C GLN A 157 -6.80 9.85 -5.62
N PHE A 158 -6.29 8.66 -5.28
CA PHE A 158 -4.85 8.47 -5.08
C PHE A 158 -4.06 8.60 -6.39
N GLN A 159 -4.63 8.15 -7.51
CA GLN A 159 -4.00 8.36 -8.83
C GLN A 159 -3.88 9.85 -9.18
N LEU A 160 -4.93 10.63 -8.90
CA LEU A 160 -4.91 12.07 -9.12
C LEU A 160 -3.93 12.79 -8.18
N GLU A 161 -3.86 12.40 -6.90
CA GLU A 161 -2.87 12.95 -5.96
C GLU A 161 -1.45 12.69 -6.43
N ALA A 162 -1.12 11.45 -6.84
CA ALA A 162 0.18 11.09 -7.35
C ALA A 162 0.54 11.88 -8.63
N LYS A 163 -0.41 12.00 -9.56
CA LYS A 163 -0.23 12.82 -10.77
C LYS A 163 0.02 14.29 -10.43
N ASN A 164 -0.74 14.86 -9.51
CA ASN A 164 -0.61 16.27 -9.16
C ASN A 164 0.71 16.60 -8.47
N ARG A 165 1.37 15.62 -7.82
CA ARG A 165 2.75 15.76 -7.32
C ARG A 165 3.78 15.83 -8.43
N CYS A 166 3.60 15.00 -9.47
CA CYS A 166 4.45 15.01 -10.65
C CYS A 166 4.37 16.38 -11.36
N THR A 167 3.16 16.91 -11.55
CA THR A 167 2.97 18.22 -12.19
C THR A 167 3.27 19.42 -11.28
N GLY A 168 3.78 19.21 -10.06
CA GLY A 168 4.07 20.28 -9.10
C GLY A 168 2.86 21.03 -8.52
N THR A 169 1.64 20.54 -8.75
CA THR A 169 0.38 21.17 -8.29
C THR A 169 0.18 21.02 -6.78
N VAL A 170 0.66 19.92 -6.18
CA VAL A 170 0.67 19.70 -4.73
C VAL A 170 2.01 19.13 -4.26
N GLY A 171 2.97 20.01 -4.03
CA GLY A 171 4.35 19.61 -3.72
C GLY A 171 5.08 19.09 -4.96
N SER A 172 6.41 19.05 -4.87
CA SER A 172 7.27 18.51 -5.93
C SER A 172 7.84 17.16 -5.51
N ILE A 173 8.27 16.38 -6.50
CA ILE A 173 9.05 15.17 -6.25
C ILE A 173 10.38 15.56 -5.58
N PRO A 174 10.80 14.88 -4.49
CA PRO A 174 12.10 15.09 -3.88
C PRO A 174 13.23 14.86 -4.89
N THR A 175 14.31 15.64 -4.82
CA THR A 175 15.42 15.58 -5.78
C THR A 175 16.25 14.30 -5.69
N ASP A 176 16.20 13.62 -4.55
CA ASP A 176 16.82 12.32 -4.30
C ASP A 176 15.94 11.14 -4.75
N LEU A 177 14.70 11.40 -5.18
CA LEU A 177 13.82 10.43 -5.80
C LEU A 177 13.89 10.54 -7.33
N VAL A 178 14.10 9.42 -8.01
CA VAL A 178 14.20 9.39 -9.48
C VAL A 178 12.82 9.60 -10.11
N GLU A 179 12.55 10.85 -10.50
CA GLU A 179 11.26 11.30 -11.02
C GLU A 179 10.74 10.48 -12.20
N VAL A 180 11.60 10.11 -13.15
CA VAL A 180 11.20 9.30 -14.33
C VAL A 180 10.58 7.95 -13.94
N ASN A 181 10.93 7.41 -12.78
CA ASN A 181 10.40 6.13 -12.29
C ASN A 181 9.09 6.28 -11.51
N VAL A 182 8.65 7.51 -11.23
CA VAL A 182 7.40 7.84 -10.52
C VAL A 182 6.39 8.48 -11.46
N CYS A 183 6.86 9.37 -12.32
CA CYS A 183 6.09 10.30 -13.14
C CYS A 183 6.23 10.05 -14.64
N GLY A 184 7.17 9.20 -15.07
CA GLY A 184 7.52 9.03 -16.48
C GLY A 184 8.29 10.24 -17.03
N ASN A 185 8.52 10.26 -18.34
CA ASN A 185 9.21 11.38 -19.00
C ASN A 185 8.25 12.58 -19.11
N GLY A 186 8.46 13.65 -18.34
CA GLY A 186 7.64 14.86 -18.41
C GLY A 186 6.16 14.61 -18.08
N ASP A 187 5.91 13.99 -16.92
CA ASP A 187 4.58 13.71 -16.36
C ASP A 187 3.64 12.90 -17.25
N GLN A 188 4.17 12.04 -18.12
CA GLN A 188 3.35 11.15 -18.96
C GLN A 188 2.88 9.89 -18.22
N GLY A 189 3.37 9.68 -17.00
CA GLY A 189 3.20 8.47 -16.21
C GLY A 189 4.11 7.32 -16.68
N ILE A 190 4.25 6.31 -15.82
CA ILE A 190 5.02 5.10 -16.04
C ILE A 190 4.15 3.93 -16.50
N THR A 191 4.79 2.85 -16.97
CA THR A 191 4.11 1.57 -17.25
C THR A 191 4.19 0.66 -16.03
N VAL A 192 3.05 0.32 -15.44
CA VAL A 192 2.94 -0.60 -14.30
C VAL A 192 1.98 -1.73 -14.65
N ASP A 193 2.47 -2.97 -14.61
CA ASP A 193 1.70 -4.17 -14.96
C ASP A 193 1.05 -4.08 -16.35
N GLY A 194 1.78 -3.56 -17.33
CA GLY A 194 1.31 -3.39 -18.71
C GLY A 194 0.35 -2.21 -18.93
N LYS A 195 0.03 -1.43 -17.89
CA LYS A 195 -0.78 -0.20 -18.00
C LYS A 195 0.13 1.02 -18.04
N THR A 196 0.02 1.83 -19.09
CA THR A 196 0.74 3.12 -19.23
C THR A 196 0.02 4.23 -18.45
N GLY A 197 0.68 5.37 -18.27
CA GLY A 197 0.09 6.55 -17.65
C GLY A 197 -0.17 6.43 -16.15
N GLN A 198 0.58 5.56 -15.47
CA GLN A 198 0.44 5.34 -14.03
C GLN A 198 1.39 6.25 -13.26
N TYR A 199 1.01 6.64 -12.04
CA TYR A 199 1.86 7.44 -11.16
C TYR A 199 1.97 6.73 -9.81
N LEU A 200 3.15 6.81 -9.19
CA LEU A 200 3.37 6.20 -7.89
C LEU A 200 3.24 7.23 -6.76
N THR A 201 2.64 6.80 -5.66
CA THR A 201 2.72 7.53 -4.39
C THR A 201 3.91 6.98 -3.63
N CYS A 202 4.92 7.81 -3.39
CA CYS A 202 6.12 7.47 -2.63
C CYS A 202 6.15 8.21 -1.29
N LEU A 203 6.56 7.51 -0.25
CA LEU A 203 6.73 8.06 1.10
C LEU A 203 8.17 7.81 1.56
N PRO A 204 8.85 8.83 2.12
CA PRO A 204 10.14 8.69 2.77
C PRO A 204 10.01 8.14 4.19
#